data_AF-A0A6N0KVU9-F1
#
_entry.id   AF-A0A6N0KVU9-F1
#
_cell.length_a   1.000
_cell.length_b   1.000
_cell.length_c   1.000
_cell.angle_alpha   90.00
_cell.angle_beta   90.00
_cell.angle_gamma   90.00
#
_symmetry.space_group_name_H-M   'P 1'
#
loop_
_entity.id
_entity.type
_entity.pdbx_description
1 polymer ?
#
loop_
_entity_poly.entity_id
_entity_poly.type
_entity_poly.pdbx_seq_one_letter_code
_entity_poly.pdbx_strand_id
1 'polypeptide(L)'
;MSDTPAEVCENLLARALTNDDLVAFLVGEQPYFIESHSGEEEPQDVCRAIERCLLPCWQSGRFPYLPRRFADTLLKILATYPDRNRAIYVAQNWIWYYRFCLSKKRANPQGPYGDLFEVDLGAVAVALKRQLEANKDELIRDTRWAGATWNSSNGLWGPLLRTSTTVRDKLDGPDFVPDTP
;
A
#
# COMPACT_ATOMS: atom_id res chain seq x y z
N MET A 1 29.52 5.94 20.93
CA MET A 1 28.06 6.08 20.80
C MET A 1 27.73 5.83 19.35
N SER A 2 27.42 4.57 19.06
CA SER A 2 27.14 4.06 17.73
C SER A 2 25.64 3.91 17.62
N ASP A 3 24.98 4.84 16.96
CA ASP A 3 23.56 4.70 16.65
C ASP A 3 23.44 3.54 15.66
N THR A 4 22.84 2.44 16.11
CA THR A 4 22.56 1.28 15.26
C THR A 4 21.36 1.60 14.36
N PRO A 5 21.31 1.10 13.12
CA PRO A 5 20.17 1.27 12.19
C PRO A 5 18.80 0.77 12.69
N ALA A 6 18.72 0.26 13.92
CA ALA A 6 17.51 -0.26 14.55
C ALA A 6 16.63 0.84 15.18
N GLU A 7 17.19 1.98 15.61
CA GLU A 7 16.41 3.04 16.28
C GLU A 7 15.69 4.00 15.32
N VAL A 8 16.02 3.99 14.03
CA VAL A 8 15.51 4.97 13.05
C VAL A 8 14.11 4.58 12.51
N CYS A 9 13.73 3.30 12.55
CA CYS A 9 12.41 2.84 12.07
C CYS A 9 11.33 2.71 13.16
N GLU A 10 11.70 2.72 14.45
CA GLU A 10 10.77 2.52 15.58
C GLU A 10 9.71 3.64 15.75
N ASN A 11 9.78 4.72 14.96
CA ASN A 11 8.94 5.89 15.23
C ASN A 11 8.19 6.50 14.04
N LEU A 12 8.43 6.14 12.77
CA LEU A 12 7.76 6.84 11.66
C LEU A 12 6.25 6.62 11.65
N LEU A 13 5.83 5.35 11.63
CA LEU A 13 4.40 5.02 11.69
C LEU A 13 3.80 5.39 13.07
N ALA A 14 4.52 5.17 14.17
CA ALA A 14 4.05 5.56 15.50
C ALA A 14 3.80 7.07 15.62
N ARG A 15 4.68 7.90 15.07
CA ARG A 15 4.52 9.36 14.96
C ARG A 15 3.34 9.71 14.06
N ALA A 16 3.23 9.09 12.89
CA ALA A 16 2.10 9.32 11.99
C ALA A 16 0.76 8.99 12.66
N LEU A 17 0.70 7.88 13.41
CA LEU A 17 -0.49 7.48 14.16
C LEU A 17 -0.82 8.45 15.29
N THR A 18 0.19 8.98 15.99
CA THR A 18 0.03 9.92 17.10
C THR A 18 -0.40 11.31 16.62
N ASN A 19 0.10 11.73 15.45
CA ASN A 19 -0.17 13.05 14.88
C ASN A 19 -1.37 13.08 13.91
N ASP A 20 -2.05 11.95 13.71
CA ASP A 20 -3.12 11.77 12.70
C ASP A 20 -2.66 11.95 11.22
N ASP A 21 -1.39 11.70 10.96
CA ASP A 21 -0.74 11.83 9.64
C ASP A 21 -0.64 10.50 8.88
N LEU A 22 -1.49 9.52 9.17
CA LEU A 22 -1.40 8.19 8.53
C LEU A 22 -1.55 8.25 7.00
N VAL A 23 -2.28 9.25 6.48
CA VAL A 23 -2.36 9.52 5.03
C VAL A 23 -0.97 9.80 4.46
N ALA A 24 -0.20 10.70 5.07
CA ALA A 24 1.13 11.09 4.62
C ALA A 24 2.10 9.90 4.68
N PHE A 25 1.99 9.05 5.71
CA PHE A 25 2.77 7.81 5.79
C PHE A 25 2.44 6.82 4.66
N LEU A 26 1.17 6.52 4.42
CA LEU A 26 0.81 5.55 3.38
C LEU A 26 1.14 6.05 1.98
N VAL A 27 0.99 7.35 1.72
CA VAL A 27 1.31 7.97 0.43
C VAL A 27 2.82 8.20 0.23
N GLY A 28 3.59 8.15 1.32
CA GLY A 28 5.04 8.41 1.35
C GLY A 28 5.37 9.86 1.10
N GLU A 29 4.68 10.76 1.80
CA GLU A 29 5.05 12.16 1.88
C GLU A 29 6.07 12.39 3.00
N GLN A 30 6.91 13.40 2.85
CA GLN A 30 7.82 13.82 3.91
C GLN A 30 7.02 14.27 5.15
N PRO A 31 7.46 13.95 6.38
CA PRO A 31 8.70 13.28 6.75
C PRO A 31 8.59 11.73 6.87
N TYR A 32 7.53 11.14 6.35
CA TYR A 32 7.19 9.70 6.50
C TYR A 32 7.56 8.84 5.28
N PHE A 33 8.14 9.44 4.25
CA PHE A 33 8.66 8.75 3.08
C PHE A 33 9.83 7.83 3.45
N ILE A 34 9.79 6.59 2.97
CA ILE A 34 10.87 5.62 3.11
C ILE A 34 11.51 5.43 1.73
N GLU A 35 12.81 5.77 1.65
CA GLU A 35 13.57 5.70 0.41
C GLU A 35 13.72 4.25 -0.09
N SER A 36 13.39 4.04 -1.37
CA SER A 36 13.55 2.76 -2.06
C SER A 36 15.04 2.47 -2.31
N HIS A 37 15.43 1.19 -2.23
CA HIS A 37 16.76 0.75 -2.65
C HIS A 37 16.87 0.40 -4.14
N SER A 38 15.75 0.33 -4.87
CA SER A 38 15.75 -0.04 -6.29
C SER A 38 16.18 1.10 -7.22
N GLY A 39 16.28 2.33 -6.71
CA GLY A 39 16.54 3.53 -7.52
C GLY A 39 15.36 3.97 -8.39
N GLU A 40 14.24 3.23 -8.35
CA GLU A 40 12.98 3.63 -8.96
C GLU A 40 12.29 4.67 -8.08
N GLU A 41 11.85 5.78 -8.68
CA GLU A 41 10.95 6.70 -8.01
C GLU A 41 9.65 5.95 -7.73
N GLU A 42 9.35 5.68 -6.47
CA GLU A 42 8.08 5.11 -6.01
C GLU A 42 7.49 6.06 -4.96
N PRO A 43 6.16 6.20 -4.85
CA PRO A 43 5.56 7.05 -3.82
C PRO A 43 5.95 6.65 -2.41
N GLN A 44 6.13 5.35 -2.17
CA GLN A 44 6.51 4.77 -0.89
C GLN A 44 7.10 3.37 -1.14
N ASP A 45 8.17 3.01 -0.45
CA ASP A 45 8.63 1.61 -0.41
C ASP A 45 7.71 0.81 0.52
N VAL A 46 6.61 0.28 -0.02
CA VAL A 46 5.59 -0.46 0.73
C VAL A 46 6.18 -1.71 1.40
N CYS A 47 7.16 -2.36 0.76
CA CYS A 47 7.85 -3.52 1.31
C CYS A 47 8.52 -3.17 2.64
N ARG A 48 9.36 -2.14 2.62
CA ARG A 48 10.02 -1.64 3.83
C ARG A 48 9.05 -1.05 4.83
N ALA A 49 8.02 -0.34 4.36
CA ALA A 49 7.01 0.23 5.24
C ALA A 49 6.28 -0.85 6.03
N ILE A 50 5.97 -2.00 5.43
CA ILE A 50 5.40 -3.14 6.16
C ILE A 50 6.43 -3.73 7.13
N GLU A 51 7.60 -4.10 6.63
CA GLU A 51 8.59 -4.87 7.39
C GLU A 51 9.22 -4.08 8.55
N ARG A 52 9.47 -2.80 8.34
CA ARG A 52 10.21 -1.96 9.30
C ARG A 52 9.31 -1.05 10.14
N CYS A 53 8.07 -0.80 9.72
CA CYS A 53 7.18 0.10 10.45
C CYS A 53 5.86 -0.56 10.86
N LEU A 54 5.08 -1.10 9.91
CA LEU A 54 3.75 -1.65 10.20
C LEU A 54 3.81 -2.83 11.18
N LEU A 55 4.65 -3.82 10.88
CA LEU A 55 4.75 -5.03 11.70
C LEU A 55 5.31 -4.73 13.10
N PRO A 56 6.44 -3.99 13.26
CA PRO A 56 6.91 -3.60 14.59
C PRO A 56 5.90 -2.76 15.38
N CYS A 57 5.21 -1.81 14.74
CA CYS A 57 4.18 -1.02 15.42
C CYS A 57 3.02 -1.90 15.92
N TRP A 58 2.60 -2.89 15.14
CA TRP A 58 1.58 -3.84 15.55
C TRP A 58 2.06 -4.72 16.72
N GLN A 59 3.26 -5.30 16.61
CA GLN A 59 3.85 -6.18 17.63
C GLN A 59 4.13 -5.46 18.95
N SER A 60 4.30 -4.13 18.94
CA SER A 60 4.45 -3.33 20.15
C SER A 60 3.22 -3.35 21.07
N GLY A 61 2.04 -3.72 20.56
CA GLY A 61 0.77 -3.71 21.30
C GLY A 61 0.22 -2.31 21.61
N ARG A 62 0.93 -1.23 21.22
CA ARG A 62 0.56 0.16 21.55
C ARG A 62 -0.61 0.70 20.72
N PHE A 63 -0.88 0.10 19.56
CA PHE A 63 -1.85 0.61 18.58
C PHE A 63 -2.93 -0.43 18.25
N PRO A 64 -3.85 -0.76 19.17
CA PRO A 64 -4.85 -1.82 18.97
C PRO A 64 -5.81 -1.54 17.81
N TYR A 65 -6.03 -0.28 17.46
CA TYR A 65 -6.89 0.14 16.35
C TYR A 65 -6.18 0.24 15.00
N LEU A 66 -4.89 -0.13 14.91
CA LEU A 66 -4.10 -0.04 13.69
C LEU A 66 -4.75 -0.75 12.48
N PRO A 67 -5.31 -1.97 12.58
CA PRO A 67 -5.95 -2.63 11.45
C PRO A 67 -7.08 -1.78 10.85
N ARG A 68 -7.98 -1.28 11.71
CA ARG A 68 -9.09 -0.42 11.29
C ARG A 68 -8.60 0.90 10.72
N ARG A 69 -7.66 1.59 11.39
CA ARG A 69 -7.11 2.87 10.90
C ARG A 69 -6.42 2.71 9.56
N PHE A 70 -5.77 1.57 9.30
CA PHE A 70 -5.17 1.25 8.00
C PHE A 70 -6.23 1.22 6.89
N ALA A 71 -7.31 0.45 7.06
CA ALA A 71 -8.39 0.39 6.07
C ALA A 71 -9.11 1.74 5.90
N ASP A 72 -9.43 2.43 6.99
CA ASP A 72 -10.08 3.75 6.98
C ASP A 72 -9.21 4.80 6.27
N THR A 73 -7.88 4.72 6.42
CA THR A 73 -6.97 5.66 5.76
C THR A 73 -6.87 5.39 4.26
N LEU A 74 -6.89 4.13 3.82
CA LEU A 74 -6.95 3.81 2.38
C LEU A 74 -8.23 4.37 1.75
N LEU A 75 -9.38 4.23 2.44
CA LEU A 75 -10.63 4.87 2.01
C LEU A 75 -10.51 6.39 1.95
N LYS A 76 -9.92 7.02 2.97
CA LYS A 76 -9.68 8.46 3.00
C LYS A 76 -8.80 8.91 1.83
N ILE A 77 -7.71 8.19 1.53
CA ILE A 77 -6.84 8.47 0.39
C ILE A 77 -7.63 8.45 -0.92
N LEU A 78 -8.38 7.38 -1.18
CA LEU A 78 -9.18 7.24 -2.40
C LEU A 78 -10.25 8.33 -2.53
N ALA A 79 -10.84 8.75 -1.41
CA ALA A 79 -11.87 9.79 -1.39
C ALA A 79 -11.29 11.20 -1.55
N THR A 80 -10.20 11.55 -0.86
CA THR A 80 -9.82 12.95 -0.67
C THR A 80 -8.45 13.34 -1.22
N TYR A 81 -7.56 12.40 -1.54
CA TYR A 81 -6.17 12.76 -1.88
C TYR A 81 -6.03 13.45 -3.25
N PRO A 82 -5.50 14.68 -3.36
CA PRO A 82 -5.63 15.52 -4.56
C PRO A 82 -5.24 14.86 -5.89
N ASP A 83 -4.10 14.18 -5.92
CA ASP A 83 -3.63 13.42 -7.09
C ASP A 83 -4.33 12.05 -7.13
N ARG A 84 -5.38 11.93 -7.96
CA ARG A 84 -6.20 10.72 -8.06
C ARG A 84 -5.40 9.50 -8.51
N ASN A 85 -4.54 9.66 -9.50
CA ASN A 85 -3.73 8.56 -10.02
C ASN A 85 -2.74 8.05 -8.96
N ARG A 86 -2.12 8.97 -8.20
CA ARG A 86 -1.30 8.59 -7.04
C ARG A 86 -2.11 7.85 -5.98
N ALA A 87 -3.30 8.35 -5.65
CA ALA A 87 -4.18 7.73 -4.66
C ALA A 87 -4.53 6.29 -5.02
N ILE A 88 -4.93 6.06 -6.29
CA ILE A 88 -5.25 4.74 -6.84
C ILE A 88 -4.03 3.82 -6.78
N TYR A 89 -2.88 4.30 -7.28
CA TYR A 89 -1.66 3.52 -7.34
C TYR A 89 -1.15 3.12 -5.95
N VAL A 90 -1.10 4.07 -5.01
CA VAL A 90 -0.71 3.84 -3.61
C VAL A 90 -1.66 2.83 -2.96
N ALA A 91 -2.97 3.03 -3.05
CA ALA A 91 -3.94 2.15 -2.41
C ALA A 91 -3.81 0.71 -2.94
N GLN A 92 -3.66 0.55 -4.25
CA GLN A 92 -3.43 -0.76 -4.84
C GLN A 92 -2.11 -1.38 -4.37
N ASN A 93 -1.01 -0.63 -4.37
CA ASN A 93 0.31 -1.15 -4.00
C ASN A 93 0.30 -1.67 -2.55
N TRP A 94 -0.33 -0.93 -1.63
CA TRP A 94 -0.58 -1.36 -0.27
C TRP A 94 -1.40 -2.64 -0.19
N ILE A 95 -2.54 -2.72 -0.90
CA ILE A 95 -3.39 -3.93 -0.90
C ILE A 95 -2.60 -5.14 -1.43
N TRP A 96 -1.93 -4.99 -2.57
CA TRP A 96 -1.19 -6.07 -3.21
C TRP A 96 -0.10 -6.62 -2.30
N TYR A 97 0.77 -5.75 -1.79
CA TYR A 97 1.89 -6.20 -0.98
C TYR A 97 1.44 -6.72 0.38
N TYR A 98 0.42 -6.11 1.01
CA TYR A 98 -0.18 -6.64 2.24
C TYR A 98 -0.80 -8.04 2.03
N ARG A 99 -1.52 -8.26 0.93
CA ARG A 99 -2.07 -9.59 0.59
C ARG A 99 -0.96 -10.60 0.27
N PHE A 100 0.14 -10.16 -0.34
CA PHE A 100 1.33 -10.99 -0.50
C PHE A 100 1.90 -11.42 0.86
N CYS A 101 2.10 -10.50 1.80
CA CYS A 101 2.54 -10.84 3.17
C CYS A 101 1.58 -11.82 3.87
N LEU A 102 0.26 -11.62 3.75
CA LEU A 102 -0.73 -12.56 4.30
C LEU A 102 -0.66 -13.94 3.64
N SER A 103 -0.41 -14.02 2.33
CA SER A 103 -0.18 -15.32 1.67
C SER A 103 1.05 -16.04 2.22
N LYS A 104 2.11 -15.29 2.56
CA LYS A 104 3.32 -15.82 3.20
C LYS A 104 3.05 -16.25 4.63
N LYS A 105 2.25 -15.50 5.39
CA LYS A 105 1.75 -15.89 6.72
C LYS A 105 1.01 -17.24 6.65
N ARG A 106 0.09 -17.42 5.69
CA ARG A 106 -0.63 -18.69 5.51
C ARG A 106 0.29 -19.87 5.20
N ALA A 107 1.30 -19.64 4.36
CA ALA A 107 2.25 -20.68 3.97
C ALA A 107 3.24 -21.03 5.10
N ASN A 108 3.61 -20.06 5.94
CA ASN A 108 4.48 -20.26 7.09
C ASN A 108 4.04 -19.37 8.27
N PRO A 109 3.13 -19.85 9.14
CA PRO A 109 2.60 -19.06 10.26
C PRO A 109 3.65 -18.68 11.31
N GLN A 110 4.78 -19.38 11.37
CA GLN A 110 5.91 -19.07 12.26
C GLN A 110 6.98 -18.20 11.56
N GLY A 111 6.71 -17.77 10.33
CA GLY A 111 7.60 -16.94 9.54
C GLY A 111 7.53 -15.45 9.90
N PRO A 112 8.21 -14.58 9.13
CA PRO A 112 8.35 -13.16 9.46
C PRO A 112 7.02 -12.39 9.51
N TYR A 113 5.97 -12.87 8.83
CA TYR A 113 4.64 -12.24 8.84
C TYR A 113 3.63 -12.99 9.73
N GLY A 114 4.10 -13.90 10.60
CA GLY A 114 3.25 -14.74 11.46
C GLY A 114 2.25 -13.95 12.31
N ASP A 115 2.69 -12.81 12.84
CA ASP A 115 1.87 -11.92 13.68
C ASP A 115 1.12 -10.85 12.91
N LEU A 116 1.24 -10.79 11.57
CA LEU A 116 0.59 -9.75 10.79
C LEU A 116 -0.93 -9.82 11.00
N PHE A 117 -1.51 -8.71 11.43
CA PHE A 117 -2.95 -8.59 11.65
C PHE A 117 -3.71 -8.86 10.36
N GLU A 118 -4.97 -9.26 10.50
CA GLU A 118 -5.93 -9.39 9.39
C GLU A 118 -6.93 -8.24 9.46
N VAL A 119 -7.30 -7.71 8.29
CA VAL A 119 -8.30 -6.64 8.17
C VAL A 119 -9.13 -6.88 6.93
N ASP A 120 -10.43 -6.60 7.03
CA ASP A 120 -11.32 -6.58 5.89
C ASP A 120 -11.03 -5.36 5.01
N LEU A 121 -10.71 -5.61 3.74
CA LEU A 121 -10.42 -4.59 2.73
C LEU A 121 -11.53 -4.50 1.67
N GLY A 122 -12.68 -5.15 1.87
CA GLY A 122 -13.78 -5.19 0.90
C GLY A 122 -14.30 -3.80 0.53
N ALA A 123 -14.51 -2.92 1.52
CA ALA A 123 -14.92 -1.54 1.26
C ALA A 123 -13.85 -0.76 0.47
N VAL A 124 -12.57 -0.97 0.79
CA VAL A 124 -11.45 -0.35 0.06
C VAL A 124 -11.43 -0.82 -1.38
N ALA A 125 -11.63 -2.12 -1.63
CA ALA A 125 -11.66 -2.70 -2.96
C ALA A 125 -12.81 -2.15 -3.81
N VAL A 126 -14.01 -2.02 -3.24
CA VAL A 126 -15.16 -1.40 -3.92
C VAL A 126 -14.84 0.06 -4.29
N ALA A 127 -14.25 0.83 -3.38
CA ALA A 127 -13.86 2.21 -3.66
C ALA A 127 -12.76 2.27 -4.74
N LEU A 128 -11.76 1.41 -4.66
CA LEU A 128 -10.64 1.34 -5.60
C LEU A 128 -11.12 0.96 -7.00
N LYS A 129 -12.00 -0.03 -7.14
CA LYS A 129 -12.61 -0.42 -8.42
C LYS A 129 -13.31 0.76 -9.09
N ARG A 130 -14.16 1.47 -8.34
CA ARG A 130 -14.86 2.67 -8.84
C ARG A 130 -13.89 3.75 -9.31
N GLN A 131 -12.80 3.97 -8.57
CA GLN A 131 -11.78 4.95 -8.96
C GLN A 131 -10.98 4.49 -10.19
N LEU A 132 -10.65 3.20 -10.31
CA LEU A 132 -10.01 2.66 -11.52
C LEU A 132 -10.88 2.89 -12.76
N GLU A 133 -12.17 2.56 -12.68
CA GLU A 133 -13.11 2.72 -13.79
C GLU A 133 -13.32 4.19 -14.17
N ALA A 134 -13.49 5.06 -13.17
CA ALA A 134 -13.73 6.49 -13.40
C ALA A 134 -12.52 7.24 -13.97
N ASN A 135 -11.29 6.77 -13.71
CA ASN A 135 -10.06 7.47 -14.08
C ASN A 135 -9.24 6.73 -15.17
N LYS A 136 -9.83 5.74 -15.86
CA LYS A 136 -9.14 4.89 -16.84
C LYS A 136 -8.29 5.68 -17.85
N ASP A 137 -8.87 6.68 -18.50
CA ASP A 137 -8.17 7.45 -19.54
C ASP A 137 -6.99 8.26 -18.98
N GLU A 138 -7.11 8.77 -17.76
CA GLU A 138 -6.02 9.49 -17.09
C GLU A 138 -4.90 8.52 -16.66
N LEU A 139 -5.26 7.34 -16.18
CA LEU A 139 -4.31 6.28 -15.84
C LEU A 139 -3.55 5.75 -17.05
N ILE A 140 -4.19 5.67 -18.23
CA ILE A 140 -3.52 5.29 -19.48
C ILE A 140 -2.45 6.31 -19.89
N ARG A 141 -2.68 7.60 -19.62
CA ARG A 141 -1.75 8.68 -19.96
C ARG A 141 -0.64 8.89 -18.93
N ASP A 142 -0.80 8.37 -17.72
CA ASP A 142 0.15 8.55 -16.63
C ASP A 142 1.28 7.54 -16.72
N THR A 143 2.50 8.04 -16.99
CA THR A 143 3.70 7.22 -17.17
C THR A 143 4.62 7.23 -15.95
N ARG A 144 4.12 7.61 -14.76
CA ARG A 144 4.90 7.54 -13.52
C ARG A 144 5.00 6.11 -13.00
N TRP A 145 6.06 5.82 -12.25
CA TRP A 145 6.24 4.57 -11.49
C TRP A 145 6.11 3.33 -12.39
N ALA A 146 5.32 2.33 -12.00
CA ALA A 146 5.01 1.18 -12.85
C ALA A 146 4.38 1.53 -14.20
N GLY A 147 3.84 2.74 -14.39
CA GLY A 147 3.30 3.22 -15.66
C GLY A 147 4.36 3.66 -16.67
N ALA A 148 5.63 3.73 -16.28
CA ALA A 148 6.72 4.11 -17.15
C ALA A 148 6.83 3.22 -18.40
N THR A 149 7.33 3.80 -19.48
CA THR A 149 7.36 3.19 -20.83
C THR A 149 8.20 1.92 -20.91
N TRP A 150 9.15 1.73 -19.99
CA TRP A 150 9.92 0.49 -19.88
C TRP A 150 9.10 -0.68 -19.31
N ASN A 151 8.01 -0.42 -18.57
CA ASN A 151 7.18 -1.43 -17.91
C ASN A 151 5.77 -1.58 -18.51
N SER A 152 5.26 -0.54 -19.18
CA SER A 152 3.89 -0.50 -19.67
C SER A 152 3.76 0.29 -20.97
N SER A 153 2.99 -0.26 -21.91
CA SER A 153 2.53 0.44 -23.11
C SER A 153 1.26 1.26 -22.90
N ASN A 154 0.59 1.11 -21.76
CA ASN A 154 -0.72 1.71 -21.45
C ASN A 154 -0.68 2.49 -20.13
N GLY A 155 0.40 3.22 -19.87
CA GLY A 155 0.59 3.97 -18.62
C GLY A 155 0.39 3.12 -17.37
N LEU A 156 -0.08 3.75 -16.29
CA LEU A 156 -0.43 3.08 -15.04
C LEU A 156 -1.56 2.06 -15.19
N TRP A 157 -2.47 2.23 -16.16
CA TRP A 157 -3.61 1.32 -16.34
C TRP A 157 -3.19 -0.15 -16.50
N GLY A 158 -2.18 -0.42 -17.33
CA GLY A 158 -1.71 -1.78 -17.60
C GLY A 158 -1.25 -2.53 -16.33
N PRO A 159 -0.26 -2.01 -15.57
CA PRO A 159 0.16 -2.57 -14.30
C PRO A 159 -0.96 -2.67 -13.28
N LEU A 160 -1.84 -1.65 -13.19
CA LEU A 160 -2.95 -1.67 -12.24
C LEU A 160 -3.91 -2.85 -12.52
N LEU A 161 -4.24 -3.09 -13.78
CA LEU A 161 -5.10 -4.21 -14.17
C LEU A 161 -4.45 -5.58 -13.89
N ARG A 162 -3.14 -5.71 -14.19
CA ARG A 162 -2.38 -6.95 -13.90
C ARG A 162 -2.33 -7.25 -12.40
N THR A 163 -2.09 -6.22 -11.58
CA THR A 163 -2.02 -6.36 -10.13
C THR A 163 -3.38 -6.66 -9.54
N SER A 164 -4.45 -5.99 -9.99
CA SER A 164 -5.83 -6.26 -9.55
C SER A 164 -6.22 -7.72 -9.78
N THR A 165 -5.95 -8.23 -10.99
CA THR A 165 -6.16 -9.65 -11.35
C THR A 165 -5.33 -10.58 -10.47
N THR A 166 -4.06 -10.24 -10.23
CA THR A 166 -3.16 -11.03 -9.37
C THR A 166 -3.67 -11.11 -7.93
N VAL A 167 -4.17 -10.00 -7.37
CA VAL A 167 -4.69 -9.96 -6.01
C VAL A 167 -5.90 -10.88 -5.87
N ARG A 168 -6.86 -10.79 -6.80
CA ARG A 168 -8.05 -11.64 -6.83
C ARG A 168 -7.70 -13.12 -7.03
N ASP A 169 -6.92 -13.44 -8.07
CA ASP A 169 -6.78 -14.82 -8.55
C ASP A 169 -5.67 -15.60 -7.83
N LYS A 170 -4.66 -14.91 -7.26
CA LYS A 170 -3.47 -15.57 -6.69
C LYS A 170 -3.26 -15.30 -5.21
N LEU A 171 -3.79 -14.19 -4.67
CA LEU A 171 -3.56 -13.79 -3.27
C LEU A 171 -4.80 -13.91 -2.39
N ASP A 172 -5.90 -14.46 -2.93
CA ASP A 172 -7.17 -14.62 -2.22
C ASP A 172 -7.69 -13.26 -1.69
N GLY A 173 -7.31 -12.17 -2.37
CA GLY A 173 -7.62 -10.81 -1.96
C GLY A 173 -9.01 -10.37 -2.40
N PRO A 174 -9.46 -9.18 -1.95
CA PRO A 174 -10.73 -8.64 -2.38
C PRO A 174 -10.70 -8.33 -3.89
N ASP A 175 -11.85 -8.45 -4.55
CA ASP A 175 -11.97 -8.16 -5.98
C ASP A 175 -12.15 -6.66 -6.21
N PHE A 176 -11.21 -6.07 -6.94
CA PHE A 176 -11.29 -4.72 -7.47
C PHE A 176 -10.90 -4.65 -8.95
N VAL A 177 -11.03 -5.78 -9.67
CA VAL A 177 -10.83 -5.82 -11.11
C VAL A 177 -11.94 -5.00 -11.78
N PRO A 178 -11.59 -3.99 -12.61
CA PRO A 178 -12.56 -3.21 -13.37
C PRO A 178 -13.41 -4.10 -14.28
N ASP A 179 -14.71 -3.81 -14.42
CA ASP A 179 -15.61 -4.58 -15.29
C ASP A 179 -15.28 -4.37 -16.77
N THR A 180 -14.70 -3.22 -17.11
CA THR A 180 -14.26 -2.87 -18.46
C THR A 180 -12.72 -2.74 -18.53
N PRO A 181 -12.00 -3.85 -18.74
CA PRO A 181 -10.53 -3.86 -18.83
C PRO A 181 -9.98 -2.98 -19.97
#